data_AF-A0A967WVY6-F1
#
_entry.id   AF-A0A967WVY6-F1
#
_cell.length_a   1.000
_cell.length_b   1.000
_cell.length_c   1.000
_cell.angle_alpha   90.00
_cell.angle_beta   90.00
_cell.angle_gamma   90.00
#
_symmetry.space_group_name_H-M   'P 1'
#
loop_
_entity.id
_entity.type
_entity.pdbx_description
1 polymer ?
#
loop_
_entity_poly.entity_id
_entity_poly.type
_entity_poly.pdbx_seq_one_letter_code
_entity_poly.pdbx_strand_id
1 'polypeptide(L)'
;MKLIEFSGARRIPLVGRQDLLQEAERRIGRGGVHLLYFEGSGGIGKTALLEAILERSQWGGRVETLSGCCVAHDVVDLSDVEVYTPEGLIRRIMEVLGKWFFQEAQELLPALDRARLAGDHAAIGLAEEALRTAFFEELNALSEDGIVLAFDTLEVLDQEHDPFQDELGDEAPALSGAAWLF
;
A
#
# COMPACT_ATOMS: atom_id res chain seq x y z
N MET A 1 34.39 -22.28 24.67
CA MET A 1 33.40 -21.19 24.48
C MET A 1 32.24 -21.75 23.67
N LYS A 2 31.06 -21.91 24.28
CA LYS A 2 29.84 -22.28 23.55
C LYS A 2 29.22 -20.99 23.02
N LEU A 3 29.16 -20.84 21.70
CA LEU A 3 28.31 -19.84 21.04
C LEU A 3 26.87 -20.19 21.36
N ILE A 4 26.17 -19.29 22.03
CA ILE A 4 24.72 -19.37 22.23
C ILE A 4 24.11 -19.04 20.87
N GLU A 5 23.51 -20.03 20.23
CA GLU A 5 22.59 -19.81 19.12
C GLU A 5 21.40 -19.00 19.66
N PHE A 6 21.36 -17.71 19.33
CA PHE A 6 20.12 -16.94 19.40
C PHE A 6 19.21 -17.47 18.29
N SER A 7 18.37 -18.48 18.60
CA SER A 7 17.20 -18.73 17.78
C SER A 7 16.33 -17.49 17.87
N GLY A 8 16.26 -16.70 16.81
CA GLY A 8 15.39 -15.52 16.73
C GLY A 8 13.98 -15.85 17.20
N ALA A 9 13.31 -14.86 17.81
CA ALA A 9 11.95 -14.99 18.30
C ALA A 9 11.06 -15.63 17.23
N ARG A 10 10.55 -16.83 17.52
CA ARG A 10 9.64 -17.54 16.62
C ARG A 10 8.37 -16.68 16.49
N ARG A 11 8.00 -16.28 15.26
CA ARG A 11 6.75 -15.57 14.98
C ARG A 11 5.60 -16.37 15.61
N ILE A 12 4.91 -15.76 16.57
CA ILE A 12 3.79 -16.39 17.24
C ILE A 12 2.64 -16.44 16.23
N PRO A 13 2.01 -17.60 15.99
CA PRO A 13 0.88 -17.68 15.09
C PRO A 13 -0.25 -16.77 15.56
N LEU A 14 -1.03 -16.21 14.63
CA LEU A 14 -2.16 -15.35 14.97
C LEU A 14 -3.23 -16.17 15.72
N VAL A 15 -3.46 -15.85 16.99
CA VAL A 15 -4.43 -16.55 17.86
C VAL A 15 -5.71 -15.73 18.02
N GLY A 16 -6.88 -16.38 17.96
CA GLY A 16 -8.16 -15.78 18.34
C GLY A 16 -8.72 -14.74 17.36
N ARG A 17 -8.23 -14.69 16.12
CA ARG A 17 -8.67 -13.73 15.08
C ARG A 17 -9.32 -14.38 13.86
N GLN A 18 -9.73 -15.65 13.99
CA GLN A 18 -10.26 -16.44 12.85
C GLN A 18 -11.52 -15.83 12.24
N ASP A 19 -12.39 -15.22 13.04
CA ASP A 19 -13.61 -14.59 12.54
C ASP A 19 -13.32 -13.37 11.66
N LEU A 20 -12.27 -12.59 11.99
CA LEU A 20 -11.84 -11.45 11.17
C LEU A 20 -11.23 -11.90 9.85
N LEU A 21 -10.44 -12.99 9.87
CA LEU A 21 -9.87 -13.58 8.66
C LEU A 21 -10.98 -14.11 7.74
N GLN A 22 -11.96 -14.83 8.29
CA GLN A 22 -13.10 -15.33 7.52
C GLN A 22 -13.95 -14.20 6.94
N GLU A 23 -14.13 -13.11 7.69
CA GLU A 23 -14.84 -11.94 7.18
C GLU A 23 -14.10 -11.28 6.02
N ALA A 24 -12.77 -11.15 6.12
CA ALA A 24 -11.95 -10.62 5.04
C ALA A 24 -12.05 -11.50 3.78
N GLU A 25 -11.85 -12.81 3.93
CA GLU A 25 -11.99 -13.80 2.84
C GLU A 25 -13.37 -13.72 2.18
N ARG A 26 -14.44 -13.62 2.98
CA ARG A 26 -15.82 -13.49 2.50
C ARG A 26 -16.03 -12.23 1.67
N ARG A 27 -15.47 -11.09 2.08
CA ARG A 27 -15.60 -9.82 1.34
C ARG A 27 -14.80 -9.84 0.05
N ILE A 28 -13.57 -10.32 0.10
CA ILE A 28 -12.71 -10.50 -1.08
C ILE A 28 -13.43 -11.36 -2.12
N GLY A 29 -13.99 -12.51 -1.71
CA GLY A 29 -14.72 -13.40 -2.63
C GLY A 29 -16.06 -12.88 -3.12
N ARG A 30 -16.65 -11.84 -2.51
CA ARG A 30 -17.94 -11.27 -2.94
C ARG A 30 -17.80 -10.34 -4.15
N GLY A 31 -16.59 -9.84 -4.42
CA GLY A 31 -16.33 -8.82 -5.44
C GLY A 31 -16.91 -7.44 -5.07
N GLY A 32 -16.57 -6.43 -5.88
CA GLY A 32 -16.87 -5.03 -5.60
C GLY A 32 -15.85 -4.37 -4.66
N VAL A 33 -16.04 -3.09 -4.38
CA VAL A 33 -15.13 -2.31 -3.53
C VAL A 33 -15.46 -2.53 -2.06
N HIS A 34 -14.48 -3.00 -1.28
CA HIS A 34 -14.60 -3.20 0.16
C HIS A 34 -13.45 -2.51 0.89
N LEU A 35 -13.78 -1.69 1.88
CA LEU A 35 -12.82 -1.13 2.83
C LEU A 35 -12.98 -1.84 4.17
N LEU A 36 -11.89 -2.42 4.67
CA LEU A 36 -11.80 -3.02 6.00
C LEU A 36 -10.87 -2.15 6.85
N TYR A 37 -11.43 -1.57 7.90
CA TYR A 37 -10.68 -0.74 8.85
C TYR A 37 -10.53 -1.48 10.18
N PHE A 38 -9.29 -1.60 10.64
CA PHE A 38 -8.96 -2.26 11.90
C PHE A 38 -8.42 -1.23 12.90
N GLU A 39 -9.19 -1.00 13.96
CA GLU A 39 -8.80 -0.12 15.05
C GLU A 39 -8.40 -0.93 16.29
N GLY A 40 -7.47 -0.39 17.07
CA GLY A 40 -7.10 -0.97 18.35
C GLY A 40 -5.77 -0.41 18.85
N SER A 41 -5.52 -0.59 20.15
CA SER A 41 -4.29 -0.13 20.79
C SER A 41 -3.02 -0.72 20.16
N GLY A 42 -1.89 0.00 20.32
CA GLY A 42 -0.58 -0.48 19.89
C GLY A 42 -0.26 -1.87 20.45
N GLY A 43 0.40 -2.70 19.65
CA GLY A 43 0.81 -4.05 20.04
C GLY A 43 -0.29 -5.11 20.06
N ILE A 44 -1.53 -4.81 19.64
CA ILE A 44 -2.64 -5.78 19.65
C ILE A 44 -2.65 -6.75 18.45
N GLY A 45 -1.66 -6.60 17.56
CA GLY A 45 -1.45 -7.47 16.38
C GLY A 45 -2.23 -7.07 15.13
N LYS A 46 -2.44 -5.77 14.87
CA LYS A 46 -3.11 -5.28 13.65
C LYS A 46 -2.32 -5.61 12.39
N THR A 47 -1.03 -5.27 12.37
CA THR A 47 -0.09 -5.63 11.30
C THR A 47 -0.08 -7.13 11.05
N ALA A 48 0.03 -7.94 12.12
CA ALA A 48 0.00 -9.40 12.02
C ALA A 48 -1.32 -9.95 11.45
N LEU A 49 -2.45 -9.26 11.66
CA LEU A 49 -3.73 -9.59 11.05
C LEU A 49 -3.74 -9.24 9.56
N LEU A 50 -3.25 -8.05 9.17
CA LEU A 50 -3.14 -7.64 7.76
C LEU A 50 -2.26 -8.60 6.96
N GLU A 51 -1.08 -8.93 7.49
CA GLU A 51 -0.17 -9.91 6.88
C GLU A 51 -0.84 -11.28 6.72
N ALA A 52 -1.59 -11.73 7.72
CA ALA A 52 -2.32 -13.00 7.66
C ALA A 52 -3.45 -12.99 6.63
N ILE A 53 -4.13 -11.84 6.42
CA ILE A 53 -5.14 -11.68 5.38
C ILE A 53 -4.47 -11.79 3.99
N LEU A 54 -3.35 -11.10 3.77
CA LEU A 54 -2.61 -11.18 2.51
C LEU A 54 -2.12 -12.60 2.23
N GLU A 55 -1.47 -13.23 3.21
CA GLU A 55 -0.97 -14.60 3.10
C GLU A 55 -2.11 -15.59 2.76
N ARG A 56 -3.27 -15.47 3.41
CA ARG A 56 -4.40 -16.34 3.08
C ARG A 56 -5.00 -16.07 1.71
N SER A 57 -5.03 -14.81 1.29
CA SER A 57 -5.57 -14.42 -0.01
C SER A 57 -4.66 -14.88 -1.17
N GLN A 58 -3.35 -15.01 -0.92
CA GLN A 58 -2.40 -15.60 -1.87
C GLN A 58 -2.49 -17.13 -1.94
N TRP A 59 -2.72 -17.81 -0.80
CA TRP A 59 -2.65 -19.28 -0.68
C TRP A 59 -4.00 -20.00 -0.78
N GLY A 60 -5.12 -19.28 -0.64
CA GLY A 60 -6.48 -19.82 -0.68
C GLY A 60 -7.34 -19.02 -1.66
N GLY A 61 -8.20 -19.64 -2.46
CA GLY A 61 -8.95 -20.85 -2.08
C GLY A 61 -8.72 -22.09 -2.95
N ARG A 62 -8.71 -23.24 -2.27
CA ARG A 62 -8.99 -24.60 -2.76
C ARG A 62 -10.40 -24.79 -3.37
N VAL A 63 -11.03 -23.70 -3.82
CA VAL A 63 -12.31 -23.67 -4.52
C VAL A 63 -12.14 -22.63 -5.61
N GLU A 64 -12.55 -22.99 -6.82
CA GLU A 64 -12.23 -22.44 -8.15
C GLU A 64 -12.55 -20.94 -8.41
N THR A 65 -12.64 -20.09 -7.38
CA THR A 65 -13.21 -18.72 -7.47
C THR A 65 -12.22 -17.56 -7.29
N LEU A 66 -10.95 -17.79 -6.91
CA LEU A 66 -9.96 -16.70 -6.72
C LEU A 66 -8.83 -16.68 -7.76
N SER A 67 -8.93 -17.46 -8.83
CA SER A 67 -7.87 -17.66 -9.84
C SER A 67 -7.51 -16.42 -10.70
N GLY A 68 -7.88 -15.21 -10.29
CA GLY A 68 -7.57 -13.95 -11.00
C GLY A 68 -7.15 -12.77 -10.13
N CYS A 69 -7.31 -12.83 -8.81
CA CYS A 69 -7.09 -11.64 -7.97
C CYS A 69 -5.60 -11.32 -7.78
N CYS A 70 -5.21 -10.07 -8.00
CA CYS A 70 -3.89 -9.54 -7.68
C CYS A 70 -3.81 -9.17 -6.19
N VAL A 71 -3.06 -9.97 -5.43
CA VAL A 71 -2.90 -9.79 -3.98
C VAL A 71 -1.52 -9.22 -3.70
N ALA A 72 -1.46 -8.12 -2.94
CA ALA A 72 -0.20 -7.55 -2.49
C ALA A 72 0.64 -8.59 -1.72
N HIS A 73 1.94 -8.66 -2.02
CA HIS A 73 2.85 -9.59 -1.35
C HIS A 73 3.31 -9.11 0.04
N ASP A 74 3.11 -7.84 0.33
CA ASP A 74 3.49 -7.18 1.56
C ASP A 74 2.51 -6.03 1.89
N VAL A 75 2.53 -5.57 3.14
CA VAL A 75 1.73 -4.43 3.59
C VAL A 75 2.41 -3.12 3.16
N VAL A 76 1.60 -2.14 2.77
CA VAL A 76 2.05 -0.76 2.56
C VAL A 76 2.07 -0.06 3.91
N ASP A 77 3.25 0.04 4.53
CA ASP A 77 3.43 0.77 5.79
C ASP A 77 3.45 2.28 5.53
N LEU A 78 2.41 2.98 5.96
CA LEU A 78 2.28 4.42 5.77
C LEU A 78 3.12 5.25 6.75
N SER A 79 3.89 4.61 7.64
CA SER A 79 4.90 5.29 8.45
C SER A 79 6.28 5.36 7.80
N ASP A 80 6.46 4.68 6.65
CA ASP A 80 7.71 4.76 5.90
C ASP A 80 7.84 6.12 5.21
N VAL A 81 8.96 6.79 5.43
CA VAL A 81 9.26 8.10 4.82
C VAL A 81 9.25 8.00 3.29
N GLU A 82 9.56 6.83 2.72
CA GLU A 82 9.53 6.62 1.28
C GLU A 82 8.13 6.74 0.67
N VAL A 83 7.05 6.59 1.46
CA VAL A 83 5.67 6.69 0.96
C VAL A 83 5.00 8.03 1.21
N TYR A 84 5.71 9.01 1.79
CA TYR A 84 5.18 10.36 2.10
C TYR A 84 5.10 11.28 0.87
N THR A 85 5.18 10.72 -0.33
CA THR A 85 4.93 11.45 -1.57
C THR A 85 4.01 10.62 -2.46
N PRO A 86 3.20 11.25 -3.33
CA PRO A 86 2.34 10.49 -4.25
C PRO A 86 3.13 9.49 -5.09
N GLU A 87 4.30 9.88 -5.60
CA GLU A 87 5.19 8.98 -6.33
C GLU A 87 5.72 7.85 -5.43
N GLY A 88 6.16 8.17 -4.22
CA GLY A 88 6.67 7.19 -3.26
C GLY A 88 5.65 6.09 -2.98
N LEU A 89 4.40 6.50 -2.72
CA LEU A 89 3.28 5.59 -2.55
C LEU A 89 2.97 4.79 -3.81
N ILE A 90 2.97 5.43 -5.00
CA ILE A 90 2.82 4.74 -6.29
C ILE A 90 3.89 3.66 -6.45
N ARG A 91 5.16 3.99 -6.23
CA ARG A 91 6.28 3.04 -6.34
C ARG A 91 6.12 1.88 -5.37
N ARG A 92 5.69 2.14 -4.13
CA ARG A 92 5.44 1.10 -3.13
C ARG A 92 4.25 0.21 -3.51
N ILE A 93 3.16 0.78 -4.02
CA ILE A 93 2.01 0.00 -4.50
C ILE A 93 2.41 -0.89 -5.69
N MET A 94 3.12 -0.33 -6.68
CA MET A 94 3.64 -1.09 -7.83
C MET A 94 4.58 -2.21 -7.39
N GLU A 95 5.40 -1.97 -6.35
CA GLU A 95 6.24 -3.00 -5.77
C GLU A 95 5.39 -4.11 -5.15
N VAL A 96 4.50 -3.81 -4.20
CA VAL A 96 3.76 -4.83 -3.45
C VAL A 96 2.79 -5.63 -4.33
N LEU A 97 2.20 -5.02 -5.36
CA LEU A 97 1.33 -5.72 -6.32
C LEU A 97 2.10 -6.46 -7.42
N GLY A 98 3.37 -6.08 -7.65
CA GLY A 98 4.21 -6.65 -8.71
C GLY A 98 4.34 -5.71 -9.89
N LYS A 99 5.58 -5.29 -10.14
CA LYS A 99 5.90 -4.23 -11.12
C LYS A 99 5.44 -4.58 -12.53
N TRP A 100 5.38 -5.85 -12.92
CA TRP A 100 5.01 -6.26 -14.28
C TRP A 100 3.58 -5.84 -14.70
N PHE A 101 2.70 -5.51 -13.76
CA PHE A 101 1.37 -4.96 -14.04
C PHE A 101 1.38 -3.47 -14.41
N PHE A 102 2.51 -2.80 -14.20
CA PHE A 102 2.66 -1.35 -14.33
C PHE A 102 3.80 -1.02 -15.31
N GLN A 103 3.68 -1.45 -16.56
CA GLN A 103 4.74 -1.28 -17.56
C GLN A 103 4.90 0.19 -17.96
N GLU A 104 3.79 0.86 -18.25
CA GLU A 104 3.81 2.25 -18.70
C GLU A 104 4.29 3.17 -17.58
N ALA A 105 3.76 3.01 -16.36
CA ALA A 105 4.23 3.77 -15.21
C ALA A 105 5.73 3.56 -14.94
N GLN A 106 6.25 2.33 -15.08
CA GLN A 106 7.68 2.06 -14.93
C GLN A 106 8.56 2.77 -15.98
N GLU A 107 8.12 2.85 -17.22
CA GLU A 107 8.86 3.50 -18.30
C GLU A 107 9.01 5.01 -18.09
N LEU A 108 8.11 5.61 -17.29
CA LEU A 108 8.13 7.04 -16.97
C LEU A 108 9.09 7.40 -15.83
N LEU A 109 9.42 6.45 -14.94
CA LEU A 109 10.29 6.70 -13.78
C LEU A 109 11.69 7.25 -14.18
N PRO A 110 12.39 6.71 -15.21
CA PRO A 110 13.67 7.27 -15.63
C PRO A 110 13.59 8.71 -16.14
N ALA A 111 12.45 9.12 -16.72
CA ALA A 111 12.27 10.49 -17.19
C ALA A 111 12.13 11.45 -16.01
N LEU A 112 11.37 11.06 -14.99
CA LEU A 112 11.23 11.80 -13.74
C LEU A 112 12.58 11.93 -13.01
N ASP A 113 13.33 10.84 -12.88
CA ASP A 113 14.65 10.84 -12.24
C ASP A 113 15.62 11.80 -12.97
N ARG A 114 15.59 11.82 -14.31
CA ARG A 114 16.40 12.76 -15.11
C ARG A 114 15.98 14.22 -14.91
N ALA A 115 14.68 14.50 -14.87
CA ALA A 115 14.16 15.86 -14.64
C ALA A 115 14.61 16.40 -13.27
N ARG A 116 14.62 15.54 -12.24
CA ARG A 116 15.14 15.87 -10.91
C ARG A 116 16.63 16.17 -10.91
N LEU A 117 17.43 15.31 -11.54
CA LEU A 117 18.88 15.52 -11.63
C LEU A 117 19.23 16.83 -12.38
N ALA A 118 18.38 17.24 -13.32
CA ALA A 118 18.54 18.50 -14.04
C ALA A 118 18.03 19.74 -13.28
N GLY A 119 17.27 19.55 -12.18
CA GLY A 119 16.61 20.64 -11.47
C GLY A 119 15.52 21.35 -12.29
N ASP A 120 14.96 20.68 -13.30
CA ASP A 120 13.93 21.25 -14.17
C ASP A 120 12.55 21.02 -13.56
N HIS A 121 12.11 21.96 -12.72
CA HIS A 121 10.82 21.89 -12.02
C HIS A 121 9.61 21.74 -12.95
N ALA A 122 9.64 22.32 -14.16
CA ALA A 122 8.54 22.17 -15.11
C ALA A 122 8.49 20.75 -15.68
N ALA A 123 9.65 20.19 -16.03
CA ALA A 123 9.75 18.80 -16.48
C ALA A 123 9.40 17.80 -15.37
N ILE A 124 9.73 18.10 -14.11
CA ILE A 124 9.34 17.28 -12.95
C ILE A 124 7.82 17.21 -12.85
N GLY A 125 7.12 18.35 -12.82
CA GLY A 125 5.65 18.36 -12.70
C GLY A 125 4.95 17.63 -13.86
N LEU A 126 5.44 17.77 -15.09
CA LEU A 126 4.91 17.03 -16.23
C LEU A 126 5.15 15.51 -16.12
N ALA A 127 6.32 15.11 -15.65
CA ALA A 127 6.66 13.70 -15.47
C ALA A 127 5.89 13.06 -14.31
N GLU A 128 5.67 13.78 -13.20
CA GLU A 128 4.85 13.33 -12.08
C GLU A 128 3.39 13.15 -12.49
N GLU A 129 2.82 14.07 -13.26
CA GLU A 129 1.45 13.96 -13.78
C GLU A 129 1.30 12.77 -14.73
N ALA A 130 2.27 12.59 -15.65
CA ALA A 130 2.27 11.46 -16.57
C ALA A 130 2.37 10.12 -15.82
N LEU A 131 3.25 10.03 -14.81
CA LEU A 131 3.37 8.84 -13.97
C LEU A 131 2.07 8.52 -13.25
N ARG A 132 1.44 9.53 -12.63
CA ARG A 132 0.18 9.36 -11.91
C ARG A 132 -0.94 8.89 -12.83
N THR A 133 -1.03 9.46 -14.03
CA THR A 133 -2.04 9.09 -15.02
C THR A 133 -1.87 7.64 -15.45
N ALA A 134 -0.67 7.26 -15.89
CA ALA A 134 -0.38 5.89 -16.31
C ALA A 134 -0.63 4.88 -15.18
N PHE A 135 -0.18 5.21 -13.95
CA PHE A 135 -0.42 4.36 -12.78
C PHE A 135 -1.91 4.11 -12.53
N PHE A 136 -2.74 5.16 -12.55
CA PHE A 136 -4.18 4.98 -12.31
C PHE A 136 -4.87 4.22 -13.42
N GLU A 137 -4.47 4.41 -14.69
CA GLU A 137 -4.99 3.64 -15.81
C GLU A 137 -4.67 2.15 -15.66
N GLU A 138 -3.42 1.81 -15.34
CA GLU A 138 -2.97 0.43 -15.12
C GLU A 138 -3.60 -0.20 -13.86
N LEU A 139 -3.71 0.57 -12.76
CA LEU A 139 -4.37 0.12 -11.53
C LEU A 139 -5.86 -0.14 -11.75
N ASN A 140 -6.54 0.72 -12.51
CA ASN A 140 -7.95 0.53 -12.86
C ASN A 140 -8.14 -0.73 -13.71
N ALA A 141 -7.28 -0.98 -14.70
CA ALA A 141 -7.32 -2.21 -15.48
C ALA A 141 -7.09 -3.44 -14.59
N LEU A 142 -6.10 -3.40 -13.69
CA LEU A 142 -5.83 -4.48 -12.74
C LEU A 142 -7.00 -4.72 -11.76
N SER A 143 -7.78 -3.68 -11.46
CA SER A 143 -8.95 -3.79 -10.57
C SER A 143 -10.09 -4.64 -11.16
N GLU A 144 -10.13 -4.83 -12.48
CA GLU A 144 -11.10 -5.71 -13.15
C GLU A 144 -10.90 -7.18 -12.76
N ASP A 145 -9.64 -7.59 -12.57
CA ASP A 145 -9.26 -8.92 -12.09
C ASP A 145 -9.38 -9.06 -10.55
N GLY A 146 -9.53 -7.92 -9.86
CA GLY A 146 -9.63 -7.79 -8.42
C GLY A 146 -8.29 -7.54 -7.76
N ILE A 147 -8.25 -6.60 -6.82
CA ILE A 147 -7.03 -6.22 -6.09
C ILE A 147 -7.27 -6.37 -4.59
N VAL A 148 -6.29 -6.91 -3.87
CA VAL A 148 -6.22 -6.88 -2.40
C VAL A 148 -4.96 -6.13 -1.99
N LEU A 149 -5.18 -4.94 -1.40
CA LEU A 149 -4.14 -4.11 -0.79
C LEU A 149 -4.35 -4.04 0.72
N ALA A 150 -3.26 -3.96 1.47
CA ALA A 150 -3.28 -3.69 2.90
C ALA A 150 -2.39 -2.47 3.18
N PHE A 151 -2.93 -1.54 3.96
CA PHE A 151 -2.22 -0.35 4.44
C PHE A 151 -2.10 -0.44 5.96
N ASP A 152 -0.90 -0.25 6.50
CA ASP A 152 -0.67 -0.13 7.94
C ASP A 152 -0.46 1.33 8.35
N THR A 153 -0.72 1.62 9.61
CA THR A 153 -0.44 2.92 10.23
C THR A 153 -1.13 4.11 9.55
N LEU A 154 -2.42 3.96 9.20
CA LEU A 154 -3.22 5.01 8.58
C LEU A 154 -3.28 6.31 9.40
N GLU A 155 -3.11 6.23 10.72
CA GLU A 155 -3.09 7.40 11.60
C GLU A 155 -1.98 8.42 11.28
N VAL A 156 -0.94 8.03 10.54
CA VAL A 156 0.12 8.95 10.08
C VAL A 156 -0.43 9.97 9.07
N LEU A 157 -1.41 9.60 8.26
CA LEU A 157 -2.04 10.51 7.30
C LEU A 157 -2.80 11.67 7.96
N ASP A 158 -3.26 11.48 9.20
CA ASP A 158 -3.94 12.53 9.99
C ASP A 158 -2.93 13.42 10.74
N GLN A 159 -1.74 12.89 11.03
CA GLN A 159 -0.66 13.62 11.71
C GLN A 159 0.16 14.53 10.79
N GLU A 160 0.09 14.32 9.47
CA GLU A 160 0.69 15.26 8.49
C GLU A 160 -0.10 16.56 8.32
N HIS A 161 -1.28 16.71 8.96
CA HIS A 161 -1.80 18.02 9.33
C HIS A 161 -0.94 18.59 10.48
N ASP A 162 0.26 19.01 10.13
CA ASP A 162 1.22 19.64 11.02
C ASP A 162 0.63 20.96 11.55
N PRO A 163 0.64 21.25 12.87
CA PRO A 163 0.34 22.59 13.38
C PRO A 163 1.21 23.71 12.77
N PHE A 164 2.35 23.40 12.14
CA PHE A 164 3.11 24.35 11.33
C PHE A 164 2.50 24.62 9.94
N GLN A 165 1.67 23.73 9.38
CA GLN A 165 0.89 23.99 8.16
C GLN A 165 -0.21 25.03 8.43
N ASP A 166 -0.79 25.03 9.63
CA ASP A 166 -1.74 26.07 10.07
C ASP A 166 -1.08 27.46 10.16
N GLU A 167 0.24 27.53 10.40
CA GLU A 167 1.01 28.79 10.40
C GLU A 167 1.50 29.22 9.01
N LEU A 168 1.64 28.30 8.05
CA LEU A 168 2.19 28.55 6.71
C LEU A 168 1.12 28.74 5.61
N GLY A 169 -0.14 28.38 5.86
CA GLY A 169 -1.22 28.48 4.88
C GLY A 169 -1.09 27.51 3.69
N ASP A 170 -2.01 27.61 2.73
CA ASP A 170 -2.28 26.68 1.59
C ASP A 170 -1.09 26.34 0.64
N GLU A 171 0.14 26.73 0.95
CA GLU A 171 1.33 26.51 0.10
C GLU A 171 2.08 25.20 0.40
N ALA A 172 1.71 24.45 1.44
CA ALA A 172 2.26 23.12 1.68
C ALA A 172 1.48 22.05 0.90
N PRO A 173 2.14 21.16 0.12
CA PRO A 173 1.46 20.03 -0.51
C PRO A 173 0.94 19.08 0.57
N ALA A 174 -0.36 19.17 0.87
CA ALA A 174 -1.01 18.29 1.84
C ALA A 174 -1.35 16.94 1.19
N LEU A 175 -0.86 15.85 1.77
CA LEU A 175 -1.35 14.50 1.48
C LEU A 175 -2.67 14.27 2.24
N SER A 176 -3.78 14.74 1.65
CA SER A 176 -5.11 14.45 2.18
C SER A 176 -5.52 13.03 1.83
N GLY A 177 -5.72 12.18 2.85
CA GLY A 177 -6.29 10.84 2.68
C GLY A 177 -7.69 10.85 2.02
N ALA A 178 -8.44 11.93 2.17
CA ALA A 178 -9.74 12.10 1.52
C ALA A 178 -9.63 12.39 0.02
N ALA A 179 -8.59 13.12 -0.42
CA ALA A 179 -8.32 13.38 -1.84
C ALA A 179 -7.75 12.16 -2.59
N TRP A 180 -7.34 11.12 -1.85
CA TRP A 180 -6.82 9.88 -2.39
C TRP A 180 -7.89 8.77 -2.49
N LEU A 181 -8.89 8.79 -1.61
CA LEU A 181 -9.93 7.75 -1.53
C LEU A 181 -11.23 8.11 -2.26
N PHE A 182 -11.40 9.38 -2.67
CA PHE A 182 -12.59 9.92 -3.33
C PHE A 182 -12.22 10.95 -4.39
#